data_AF-C1FQ69-F1
#
_entry.id   AF-C1FQ69-F1
#
_cell.length_a   1.000
_cell.length_b   1.000
_cell.length_c   1.000
_cell.angle_alpha   90.00
_cell.angle_beta   90.00
_cell.angle_gamma   90.00
#
_symmetry.space_group_name_H-M   'P 1'
#
loop_
_entity.id
_entity.type
_entity.pdbx_description
1 polymer ?
#
loop_
_entity_poly.entity_id
_entity_poly.type
_entity_poly.pdbx_seq_one_letter_code
_entity_poly.pdbx_strand_id
1 'polypeptide(L)'
;MDSLKKITDISHYLKSKDINIIEDFKDDNRELDNLSEELVIEQLRIISLFHKNTLGNKSYIRGGIKNKTGSIVEKYKLDLKKINKYIRSLKDKEINNTDLEKLILDYMPNYINRAEKVIENIYENGYINLVWRSMDRKEICLGKTYFNNIRYNKGIEVIDINKCSYNMVEMDCIELLYKVNKKNSSVDIERLCKIFCEFESLNDESYKFILYMLSYPYSLIKCCTKYMKEKDSDKEKHYIDRFNKAMKLDSNSFV
;
A
#
# COMPACT_ATOMS: atom_id res chain seq x y z
N MET A 1 22.22 36.38 14.02
CA MET A 1 20.82 36.36 13.54
C MET A 1 20.87 36.55 12.04
N ASP A 2 20.59 35.61 11.17
CA ASP A 2 19.91 34.34 11.27
C ASP A 2 20.55 33.46 10.18
N SER A 3 20.99 32.26 10.53
CA SER A 3 21.65 31.33 9.60
C SER A 3 20.72 31.07 8.42
N LEU A 4 21.18 31.39 7.21
CA LEU A 4 20.59 30.97 5.93
C LEU A 4 19.99 29.57 6.08
N LYS A 5 18.66 29.46 6.05
CA LYS A 5 17.93 28.18 6.03
C LYS A 5 18.54 27.34 4.90
N LYS A 6 19.41 26.41 5.27
CA LYS A 6 20.08 25.51 4.33
C LYS A 6 18.96 24.79 3.59
N ILE A 7 18.80 25.11 2.31
CA ILE A 7 17.75 24.56 1.47
C ILE A 7 17.88 23.04 1.52
N THR A 8 16.97 22.40 2.23
CA THR A 8 16.97 20.95 2.45
C THR A 8 15.97 20.38 1.46
N ASP A 9 16.41 19.65 0.45
CA ASP A 9 15.51 18.72 -0.23
C ASP A 9 15.27 17.49 0.67
N ILE A 10 14.37 16.61 0.25
CA ILE A 10 14.05 15.42 1.04
C ILE A 10 15.27 14.52 1.27
N SER A 11 16.21 14.46 0.31
CA SER A 11 17.42 13.66 0.44
C SER A 11 18.32 14.18 1.55
N HIS A 12 18.51 15.50 1.63
CA HIS A 12 19.25 16.15 2.70
C HIS A 12 18.55 15.99 4.05
N TYR A 13 17.22 16.04 4.08
CA TYR A 13 16.45 15.78 5.29
C TYR A 13 16.65 14.35 5.80
N LEU A 14 16.53 13.35 4.93
CA LEU A 14 16.72 11.95 5.33
C LEU A 14 18.15 11.70 5.81
N LYS A 15 19.16 12.27 5.14
CA LYS A 15 20.55 12.19 5.61
C LYS A 15 20.76 12.81 6.99
N SER A 16 20.06 13.90 7.34
CA SER A 16 20.13 14.48 8.69
C SER A 16 19.38 13.67 9.75
N LYS A 17 18.70 12.59 9.35
CA LYS A 17 18.00 11.62 10.19
C LYS A 17 18.67 10.24 10.18
N ASP A 18 19.97 10.20 9.86
CA ASP A 18 20.77 8.97 9.79
C ASP A 18 20.21 7.93 8.81
N ILE A 19 19.61 8.40 7.71
CA ILE A 19 19.12 7.58 6.60
C ILE A 19 19.99 7.84 5.38
N ASN A 20 20.75 6.84 4.99
CA ASN A 20 21.67 6.88 3.87
C ASN A 20 20.92 6.54 2.58
N ILE A 21 21.05 7.41 1.58
CA ILE A 21 20.52 7.14 0.23
C ILE A 21 21.67 6.61 -0.62
N ILE A 22 21.51 5.39 -1.13
CA ILE A 22 22.54 4.66 -1.90
C ILE A 22 22.00 4.22 -3.26
N GLU A 23 22.87 3.84 -4.18
CA GLU A 23 22.46 3.48 -5.55
C GLU A 23 21.90 2.06 -5.64
N ASP A 24 22.50 1.11 -4.91
CA ASP A 24 22.16 -0.31 -4.94
C ASP A 24 22.62 -1.03 -3.66
N PHE A 25 22.13 -2.26 -3.47
CA PHE A 25 22.52 -3.13 -2.36
C PHE A 25 23.56 -4.17 -2.83
N LYS A 26 24.78 -3.73 -3.15
CA LYS A 26 25.84 -4.59 -3.76
C LYS A 26 26.13 -5.88 -2.99
N ASP A 27 26.02 -5.84 -1.68
CA ASP A 27 26.36 -6.94 -0.78
C ASP A 27 25.13 -7.70 -0.25
N ASP A 28 23.96 -7.54 -0.89
CA ASP A 28 22.72 -8.17 -0.44
C ASP A 28 22.54 -9.57 -1.03
N ASN A 29 22.83 -10.57 -0.22
CA ASN A 29 22.73 -11.98 -0.57
C ASN A 29 21.43 -12.64 -0.04
N ARG A 30 20.40 -11.85 0.30
CA ARG A 30 19.13 -12.40 0.82
C ARG A 30 18.34 -13.09 -0.30
N GLU A 31 17.91 -14.33 -0.06
CA GLU A 31 16.96 -15.03 -0.93
C GLU A 31 15.53 -14.55 -0.65
N LEU A 32 14.88 -13.93 -1.65
CA LEU A 32 13.57 -13.29 -1.51
C LEU A 32 12.42 -14.09 -2.13
N ASP A 33 12.68 -15.33 -2.55
CA ASP A 33 11.70 -16.21 -3.19
C ASP A 33 10.87 -17.00 -2.17
N ASN A 34 11.45 -17.32 -0.99
CA ASN A 34 10.74 -17.92 0.14
C ASN A 34 10.98 -17.10 1.41
N LEU A 35 10.12 -16.12 1.65
CA LEU A 35 10.24 -15.22 2.80
C LEU A 35 9.80 -15.95 4.07
N SER A 36 10.74 -16.15 5.00
CA SER A 36 10.40 -16.57 6.36
C SER A 36 9.70 -15.44 7.12
N GLU A 37 8.94 -15.80 8.15
CA GLU A 37 8.23 -14.81 8.96
C GLU A 37 9.20 -13.91 9.73
N GLU A 38 10.34 -14.44 10.18
CA GLU A 38 11.41 -13.69 10.84
C GLU A 38 11.98 -12.59 9.94
N LEU A 39 12.17 -12.89 8.64
CA LEU A 39 12.63 -11.89 7.66
C LEU A 39 11.62 -10.76 7.50
N VAL A 40 10.33 -11.08 7.47
CA VAL A 40 9.26 -10.08 7.38
C VAL A 40 9.19 -9.23 8.65
N ILE A 41 9.30 -9.84 9.82
CA ILE A 41 9.36 -9.14 11.12
C ILE A 41 10.53 -8.17 11.17
N GLU A 42 11.72 -8.59 10.73
CA GLU A 42 12.90 -7.72 10.69
C GLU A 42 12.68 -6.56 9.70
N GLN A 43 12.06 -6.82 8.54
CA GLN A 43 11.73 -5.75 7.60
C GLN A 43 10.72 -4.74 8.20
N LEU A 44 9.71 -5.20 8.94
CA LEU A 44 8.76 -4.33 9.66
C LEU A 44 9.49 -3.48 10.71
N ARG A 45 10.47 -4.04 11.41
CA ARG A 45 11.30 -3.30 12.36
C ARG A 45 12.13 -2.22 11.68
N ILE A 46 12.73 -2.51 10.52
CA ILE A 46 13.52 -1.54 9.74
C ILE A 46 12.63 -0.38 9.26
N ILE A 47 11.42 -0.68 8.77
CA ILE A 47 10.43 0.33 8.41
C ILE A 47 10.08 1.19 9.64
N SER A 48 9.90 0.57 10.80
CA SER A 48 9.60 1.33 12.02
C SER A 48 10.73 2.23 12.47
N LEU A 49 11.99 1.80 12.31
CA LEU A 49 13.14 2.64 12.58
C LEU A 49 13.17 3.85 11.64
N PHE A 50 12.82 3.68 10.36
CA PHE A 50 12.68 4.79 9.41
C PHE A 50 11.61 5.79 9.87
N HIS A 51 10.42 5.31 10.29
CA HIS A 51 9.36 6.18 10.79
C HIS A 51 9.79 6.97 12.02
N LYS A 52 10.41 6.32 13.00
CA LYS A 52 10.92 6.94 14.23
C LYS A 52 11.95 8.03 13.94
N ASN A 53 12.89 7.77 13.02
CA ASN A 53 13.91 8.74 12.64
C ASN A 53 13.32 9.98 11.95
N THR A 54 12.24 9.81 11.19
CA THR A 54 11.63 10.87 10.38
C THR A 54 10.46 11.60 11.04
N LEU A 55 10.00 11.12 12.21
CA LEU A 55 8.84 11.64 12.94
C LEU A 55 8.96 13.13 13.30
N GLY A 56 7.84 13.84 13.26
CA GLY A 56 7.74 15.20 13.79
C GLY A 56 8.50 16.24 12.97
N ASN A 57 8.68 16.03 11.66
CA ASN A 57 9.40 16.96 10.79
C ASN A 57 8.86 18.40 10.92
N LYS A 58 9.74 19.33 11.32
CA LYS A 58 9.45 20.78 11.37
C LYS A 58 10.23 21.55 10.29
N SER A 59 11.09 20.88 9.54
CA SER A 59 11.97 21.51 8.56
C SER A 59 11.20 21.90 7.30
N TYR A 60 11.54 23.06 6.74
CA TYR A 60 11.07 23.45 5.42
C TYR A 60 11.83 22.66 4.36
N ILE A 61 11.12 21.77 3.66
CA ILE A 61 11.70 20.95 2.58
C ILE A 61 11.37 21.59 1.24
N ARG A 62 12.40 21.98 0.47
CA ARG A 62 12.21 22.58 -0.86
C ARG A 62 11.56 21.57 -1.81
N GLY A 63 10.53 22.04 -2.54
CA GLY A 63 9.69 21.17 -3.38
C GLY A 63 8.59 20.44 -2.59
N GLY A 64 8.61 20.52 -1.26
CA GLY A 64 7.64 19.89 -0.37
C GLY A 64 7.76 18.36 -0.33
N ILE A 65 7.22 17.78 0.74
CA ILE A 65 6.85 16.36 0.76
C ILE A 65 5.37 16.29 0.40
N LYS A 66 5.00 15.44 -0.57
CA LYS A 66 3.60 15.26 -0.95
C LYS A 66 2.81 14.74 0.25
N ASN A 67 1.59 15.25 0.46
CA ASN A 67 0.66 14.68 1.41
C ASN A 67 -0.26 13.68 0.69
N LYS A 68 -0.30 12.44 1.18
CA LYS A 68 -1.17 11.37 0.68
C LYS A 68 -2.15 10.86 1.73
N THR A 69 -2.19 11.50 2.89
CA THR A 69 -3.08 11.11 4.00
C THR A 69 -4.51 10.98 3.50
N GLY A 70 -5.06 9.79 3.71
CA GLY A 70 -6.40 9.38 3.30
C GLY A 70 -6.70 9.26 1.80
N SER A 71 -5.75 9.59 0.92
CA SER A 71 -5.97 9.58 -0.52
C SER A 71 -6.32 8.20 -1.10
N ILE A 72 -5.85 7.12 -0.47
CA ILE A 72 -6.05 5.76 -0.98
C ILE A 72 -7.49 5.26 -0.76
N VAL A 73 -8.10 5.57 0.39
CA VAL A 73 -9.48 5.17 0.70
C VAL A 73 -10.45 5.90 -0.22
N GLU A 74 -10.21 7.18 -0.48
CA GLU A 74 -11.00 7.93 -1.47
C GLU A 74 -10.81 7.39 -2.89
N LYS A 75 -9.60 7.00 -3.26
CA LYS A 75 -9.36 6.31 -4.54
C LYS A 75 -10.18 5.03 -4.65
N TYR A 76 -10.28 4.24 -3.58
CA TYR A 76 -11.09 3.01 -3.58
C TYR A 76 -12.56 3.30 -3.85
N LYS A 77 -13.16 4.28 -3.16
CA LYS A 77 -14.54 4.72 -3.40
C LYS A 77 -14.77 5.16 -4.85
N LEU A 78 -13.84 5.92 -5.42
CA LEU A 78 -13.92 6.36 -6.81
C LEU A 78 -13.81 5.20 -7.81
N ASP A 79 -12.90 4.26 -7.57
CA ASP A 79 -12.72 3.09 -8.43
C ASP A 79 -13.96 2.18 -8.40
N LEU A 80 -14.55 1.94 -7.23
CA LEU A 80 -15.81 1.18 -7.10
C LEU A 80 -16.98 1.85 -7.82
N LYS A 81 -17.13 3.18 -7.69
CA LYS A 81 -18.17 3.92 -8.41
C LYS A 81 -18.06 3.74 -9.93
N LYS A 82 -16.83 3.74 -10.47
CA LYS A 82 -16.57 3.52 -11.90
C LYS A 82 -16.92 2.09 -12.32
N ILE A 83 -16.50 1.09 -11.54
CA ILE A 83 -16.77 -0.32 -11.85
C ILE A 83 -18.26 -0.62 -11.77
N ASN A 84 -18.96 -0.13 -10.75
CA ASN A 84 -20.41 -0.29 -10.62
C ASN A 84 -21.16 0.30 -11.82
N LYS A 85 -20.77 1.49 -12.29
CA LYS A 85 -21.33 2.08 -13.51
C LYS A 85 -21.05 1.21 -14.74
N TYR A 86 -19.85 0.65 -14.83
CA TYR A 86 -19.44 -0.22 -15.93
C TYR A 86 -20.25 -1.51 -15.98
N ILE A 87 -20.40 -2.20 -14.85
CA ILE A 87 -21.19 -3.43 -14.75
C ILE A 87 -22.64 -3.20 -15.17
N ARG A 88 -23.27 -2.10 -14.75
CA ARG A 88 -24.63 -1.75 -15.20
C ARG A 88 -24.68 -1.63 -16.72
N SER A 89 -23.74 -0.91 -17.32
CA SER A 89 -23.68 -0.76 -18.78
C SER A 89 -23.43 -2.06 -19.55
N LEU A 90 -22.79 -3.06 -18.94
CA LEU A 90 -22.61 -4.39 -19.54
C LEU A 90 -23.89 -5.23 -19.45
N LYS A 91 -24.65 -5.10 -18.36
CA LYS A 91 -25.95 -5.76 -18.21
C LYS A 91 -26.94 -5.23 -19.24
N ASP A 92 -26.98 -3.92 -19.46
CA ASP A 92 -27.89 -3.30 -20.43
C ASP A 92 -27.62 -3.71 -21.89
N LYS A 93 -26.43 -4.27 -22.18
CA LYS A 93 -26.02 -4.66 -23.55
C LYS A 93 -26.42 -6.08 -23.97
N GLU A 94 -26.70 -6.98 -23.02
CA GLU A 94 -26.97 -8.45 -23.05
C GLU A 94 -26.35 -9.34 -24.18
N ILE A 95 -26.26 -8.90 -25.44
CA ILE A 95 -25.96 -9.75 -26.62
C ILE A 95 -24.50 -9.64 -27.10
N ASN A 96 -23.71 -8.65 -26.67
CA ASN A 96 -22.37 -8.36 -27.24
C ASN A 96 -21.22 -8.27 -26.22
N ASN A 97 -21.33 -8.92 -25.05
CA ASN A 97 -20.26 -8.90 -24.05
C ASN A 97 -19.13 -9.85 -24.46
N THR A 98 -17.89 -9.37 -24.36
CA THR A 98 -16.69 -10.22 -24.57
C THR A 98 -16.54 -11.25 -23.45
N ASP A 99 -15.64 -12.23 -23.60
CA ASP A 99 -15.47 -13.27 -22.58
C ASP A 99 -14.94 -12.71 -21.26
N LEU A 100 -14.06 -11.70 -21.30
CA LEU A 100 -13.66 -10.98 -20.10
C LEU A 100 -14.82 -10.19 -19.48
N GLU A 101 -15.67 -9.57 -20.29
CA GLU A 101 -16.84 -8.83 -19.78
C GLU A 101 -17.84 -9.76 -19.09
N LYS A 102 -18.03 -10.98 -19.61
CA LYS A 102 -18.80 -12.03 -18.92
C LYS A 102 -18.17 -12.41 -17.58
N LEU A 103 -16.86 -12.65 -17.53
CA LEU A 103 -16.16 -12.91 -16.26
C LEU A 103 -16.31 -11.75 -15.26
N ILE A 104 -16.25 -10.50 -15.74
CA ILE A 104 -16.48 -9.33 -14.90
C ILE A 104 -17.91 -9.35 -14.34
N LEU A 105 -18.92 -9.63 -15.17
CA LEU A 105 -20.32 -9.73 -14.72
C LEU A 105 -20.53 -10.83 -13.69
N ASP A 106 -19.87 -11.97 -13.85
CA ASP A 106 -20.02 -13.15 -12.99
C ASP A 106 -19.34 -12.96 -11.63
N TYR A 107 -18.11 -12.45 -11.61
CA TYR A 107 -17.28 -12.46 -10.40
C TYR A 107 -17.23 -11.12 -9.65
N MET A 108 -17.22 -9.98 -10.36
CA MET A 108 -17.03 -8.68 -9.71
C MET A 108 -18.08 -8.28 -8.68
N PRO A 109 -19.38 -8.66 -8.79
CA PRO A 109 -20.36 -8.33 -7.76
C PRO A 109 -19.93 -8.77 -6.35
N ASN A 110 -19.34 -9.96 -6.21
CA ASN A 110 -18.86 -10.47 -4.92
C ASN A 110 -17.68 -9.65 -4.37
N TYR A 111 -16.72 -9.28 -5.22
CA TYR A 111 -15.58 -8.49 -4.82
C TYR A 111 -15.93 -7.02 -4.54
N ILE A 112 -16.92 -6.47 -5.25
CA ILE A 112 -17.46 -5.13 -4.95
C ILE A 112 -18.11 -5.12 -3.58
N ASN A 113 -18.98 -6.09 -3.27
CA ASN A 113 -19.62 -6.20 -1.97
C ASN A 113 -18.57 -6.29 -0.84
N ARG A 114 -17.52 -7.11 -1.03
CA ARG A 114 -16.39 -7.15 -0.09
C ARG A 114 -15.67 -5.80 0.04
N ALA A 115 -15.38 -5.14 -1.07
CA ALA A 115 -14.69 -3.86 -1.08
C ALA A 115 -15.51 -2.74 -0.41
N GLU A 116 -16.84 -2.75 -0.58
CA GLU A 116 -17.77 -1.84 0.08
C GLU A 116 -17.76 -2.04 1.60
N LYS A 117 -17.86 -3.30 2.06
CA LYS A 117 -17.75 -3.66 3.50
C LYS A 117 -16.41 -3.24 4.10
N VAL A 118 -15.30 -3.43 3.37
CA VAL A 118 -13.98 -2.97 3.81
C VAL A 118 -13.97 -1.47 4.05
N ILE A 119 -14.54 -0.69 3.12
CA ILE A 119 -14.59 0.77 3.24
C ILE A 119 -15.48 1.18 4.42
N GLU A 120 -16.66 0.58 4.55
CA GLU A 120 -17.58 0.79 5.67
C GLU A 120 -16.87 0.55 7.02
N ASN A 121 -16.25 -0.63 7.18
CA ASN A 121 -15.51 -0.99 8.38
C ASN A 121 -14.36 -0.02 8.68
N ILE A 122 -13.64 0.48 7.68
CA ILE A 122 -12.60 1.50 7.88
C ILE A 122 -13.22 2.74 8.53
N TYR A 123 -14.32 3.26 7.98
CA TYR A 123 -14.96 4.47 8.50
C TYR A 123 -15.56 4.30 9.90
N GLU A 124 -16.10 3.11 10.19
CA GLU A 124 -16.70 2.79 11.50
C GLU A 124 -15.65 2.52 12.60
N ASN A 125 -14.41 2.16 12.23
CA ASN A 125 -13.36 1.78 13.17
C ASN A 125 -12.25 2.83 13.30
N GLY A 126 -12.63 4.10 13.51
CA GLY A 126 -11.71 5.13 13.98
C GLY A 126 -10.80 5.75 12.91
N TYR A 127 -11.09 5.55 11.62
CA TYR A 127 -10.25 6.06 10.52
C TYR A 127 -9.93 7.56 10.57
N ILE A 128 -10.90 8.40 10.94
CA ILE A 128 -10.67 9.85 11.09
C ILE A 128 -9.66 10.16 12.21
N ASN A 129 -9.69 9.40 13.31
CA ASN A 129 -8.73 9.54 14.39
C ASN A 129 -7.32 9.18 13.92
N LEU A 130 -7.18 8.13 13.10
CA LEU A 130 -5.89 7.74 12.50
C LEU A 130 -5.33 8.84 11.59
N VAL A 131 -6.19 9.43 10.75
CA VAL A 131 -5.83 10.56 9.89
C VAL A 131 -5.33 11.75 10.72
N TRP A 132 -6.07 12.13 11.77
CA TRP A 132 -5.67 13.24 12.64
C TRP A 132 -4.39 12.96 13.40
N ARG A 133 -4.23 11.77 13.98
CA ARG A 133 -3.01 11.30 14.64
C ARG A 133 -1.80 11.47 13.72
N SER A 134 -1.92 10.99 12.48
CA SER A 134 -0.84 11.05 11.50
C SER A 134 -0.47 12.49 11.11
N MET A 135 -1.47 13.34 10.93
CA MET A 135 -1.28 14.76 10.63
C MET A 135 -0.60 15.52 11.78
N ASP A 136 -1.04 15.29 13.02
CA ASP A 136 -0.47 15.90 14.22
C ASP A 136 0.99 15.49 14.45
N ARG A 137 1.26 14.19 14.33
CA ARG A 137 2.60 13.60 14.44
C ARG A 137 3.52 13.91 13.25
N LYS A 138 2.96 14.41 12.14
CA LYS A 138 3.65 14.67 10.87
C LYS A 138 4.41 13.44 10.37
N GLU A 139 3.71 12.33 10.33
CA GLU A 139 4.28 11.04 9.94
C GLU A 139 4.72 11.03 8.48
N ILE A 140 5.89 10.45 8.23
CA ILE A 140 6.46 10.29 6.89
C ILE A 140 6.57 8.80 6.59
N CYS A 141 5.93 8.37 5.52
CA CYS A 141 6.10 7.05 4.94
C CYS A 141 7.16 7.09 3.84
N LEU A 142 7.92 6.00 3.69
CA LEU A 142 8.80 5.73 2.57
C LEU A 142 8.01 5.40 1.30
N GLY A 143 6.91 4.66 1.44
CA GLY A 143 6.02 4.24 0.35
C GLY A 143 6.57 3.12 -0.54
N LYS A 144 7.86 2.80 -0.46
CA LYS A 144 8.51 1.65 -1.10
C LYS A 144 9.24 0.83 -0.04
N THR A 145 8.52 -0.06 0.63
CA THR A 145 9.00 -0.72 1.85
C THR A 145 9.53 -2.15 1.65
N TYR A 146 9.55 -2.63 0.41
CA TYR A 146 10.00 -4.00 0.12
C TYR A 146 11.53 -4.14 0.30
N PHE A 147 11.97 -5.38 0.48
CA PHE A 147 13.36 -5.75 0.83
C PHE A 147 14.43 -5.18 -0.11
N ASN A 148 14.08 -4.90 -1.37
CA ASN A 148 14.98 -4.36 -2.37
C ASN A 148 15.09 -2.82 -2.37
N ASN A 149 14.47 -2.13 -1.40
CA ASN A 149 14.50 -0.67 -1.35
C ASN A 149 14.99 -0.10 -0.01
N ILE A 150 14.77 -0.79 1.10
CA ILE A 150 15.25 -0.38 2.42
C ILE A 150 15.84 -1.58 3.17
N ARG A 151 16.99 -1.37 3.81
CA ARG A 151 17.66 -2.34 4.68
C ARG A 151 18.33 -1.65 5.87
N TYR A 152 18.76 -2.46 6.83
CA TYR A 152 19.66 -2.03 7.89
C TYR A 152 21.07 -2.60 7.65
N ASN A 153 22.06 -1.72 7.54
CA ASN A 153 23.47 -2.06 7.40
C ASN A 153 24.30 -0.98 8.11
N LYS A 154 24.61 -1.20 9.40
CA LYS A 154 25.23 -0.19 10.29
C LYS A 154 24.44 1.12 10.43
N GLY A 155 23.23 1.17 9.90
CA GLY A 155 22.37 2.33 9.72
C GLY A 155 21.29 2.03 8.69
N ILE A 156 20.31 2.93 8.53
CA ILE A 156 19.28 2.75 7.50
C ILE A 156 19.87 3.10 6.14
N GLU A 157 19.71 2.21 5.17
CA GLU A 157 20.03 2.45 3.77
C GLU A 157 18.77 2.36 2.91
N VAL A 158 18.58 3.32 2.01
CA VAL A 158 17.44 3.40 1.09
C VAL A 158 17.93 3.63 -0.33
N ILE A 159 17.38 2.91 -1.30
CA ILE A 159 17.69 3.12 -2.73
C ILE A 159 16.80 4.20 -3.34
N ASP A 160 15.47 4.06 -3.22
CA ASP A 160 14.51 4.96 -3.85
C ASP A 160 13.55 5.60 -2.84
N ILE A 161 13.56 6.93 -2.83
CA ILE A 161 12.74 7.80 -1.96
C ILE A 161 11.63 8.55 -2.71
N ASN A 162 11.41 8.27 -4.00
CA ASN A 162 10.46 9.02 -4.84
C ASN A 162 8.99 8.88 -4.42
N LYS A 163 8.68 7.90 -3.57
CA LYS A 163 7.33 7.70 -3.00
C LYS A 163 7.17 8.26 -1.61
N CYS A 164 8.22 8.80 -0.99
CA CYS A 164 8.12 9.40 0.32
C CYS A 164 7.02 10.46 0.38
N SER A 165 6.20 10.40 1.41
CA SER A 165 5.06 11.31 1.57
C SER A 165 4.64 11.41 3.03
N TYR A 166 4.02 12.54 3.40
CA TYR A 166 3.23 12.60 4.62
C TYR A 166 2.03 11.67 4.49
N ASN A 167 1.93 10.72 5.41
CA ASN A 167 0.89 9.70 5.42
C ASN A 167 0.87 8.94 6.75
N MET A 168 -0.18 8.16 6.98
CA MET A 168 -0.31 7.21 8.08
C MET A 168 0.75 6.10 7.96
N VAL A 169 1.56 5.87 9.00
CA VAL A 169 2.62 4.84 9.02
C VAL A 169 2.11 3.42 8.70
N GLU A 170 0.83 3.15 8.98
CA GLU A 170 0.09 1.95 8.62
C GLU A 170 0.20 1.63 7.12
N MET A 171 0.27 2.66 6.26
CA MET A 171 0.33 2.51 4.81
C MET A 171 1.63 1.84 4.33
N ASP A 172 2.72 2.01 5.06
CA ASP A 172 4.01 1.38 4.75
C ASP A 172 4.04 -0.10 5.16
N CYS A 173 3.32 -0.46 6.25
CA CYS A 173 3.03 -1.84 6.61
C CYS A 173 2.17 -2.52 5.55
N ILE A 174 1.06 -1.87 5.14
CA ILE A 174 0.17 -2.37 4.09
C ILE A 174 0.94 -2.62 2.78
N GLU A 175 1.80 -1.69 2.36
CA GLU A 175 2.62 -1.84 1.14
C GLU A 175 3.57 -3.05 1.21
N LEU A 176 4.17 -3.33 2.38
CA LEU A 176 5.02 -4.51 2.56
C LEU A 176 4.17 -5.78 2.56
N LEU A 177 3.22 -5.90 3.48
CA LEU A 177 2.47 -7.13 3.73
C LEU A 177 1.62 -7.52 2.52
N TYR A 178 1.12 -6.55 1.75
CA TYR A 178 0.45 -6.82 0.49
C TYR A 178 1.37 -7.54 -0.52
N LYS A 179 2.65 -7.16 -0.60
CA LYS A 179 3.62 -7.83 -1.50
C LYS A 179 4.06 -9.19 -0.96
N VAL A 180 4.21 -9.32 0.36
CA VAL A 180 4.56 -10.58 1.02
C VAL A 180 3.45 -11.60 0.78
N ASN A 181 2.19 -11.26 1.08
CA ASN A 181 1.04 -12.13 0.90
C ASN A 181 0.86 -12.60 -0.56
N LYS A 182 1.28 -11.79 -1.54
CA LYS A 182 1.26 -12.18 -2.96
C LYS A 182 2.27 -13.24 -3.34
N LYS A 183 3.39 -13.32 -2.62
CA LYS A 183 4.51 -14.20 -2.93
C LYS A 183 4.53 -15.44 -2.06
N ASN A 184 4.13 -15.29 -0.79
CA ASN A 184 4.14 -16.37 0.17
C ASN A 184 2.78 -16.41 0.92
N SER A 185 2.02 -17.48 0.69
CA SER A 185 0.70 -17.68 1.31
C SER A 185 0.77 -18.30 2.71
N SER A 186 1.95 -18.66 3.22
CA SER A 186 2.08 -19.35 4.52
C SER A 186 2.34 -18.43 5.71
N VAL A 187 2.58 -17.13 5.49
CA VAL A 187 2.86 -16.18 6.59
C VAL A 187 1.57 -15.79 7.33
N ASP A 188 1.65 -15.67 8.64
CA ASP A 188 0.54 -15.18 9.47
C ASP A 188 0.44 -13.65 9.39
N ILE A 189 -0.38 -13.16 8.45
CA ILE A 189 -0.59 -11.73 8.22
C ILE A 189 -1.18 -11.04 9.47
N GLU A 190 -2.07 -11.69 10.21
CA GLU A 190 -2.69 -11.09 11.40
C GLU A 190 -1.66 -10.88 12.51
N ARG A 191 -0.79 -11.88 12.74
CA ARG A 191 0.34 -11.76 13.67
C ARG A 191 1.30 -10.65 13.25
N LEU A 192 1.67 -10.60 11.96
CA LEU A 192 2.57 -9.57 11.43
C LEU A 192 2.00 -8.14 11.59
N CYS A 193 0.68 -7.97 11.42
CA CYS A 193 0.02 -6.68 11.66
C CYS A 193 0.10 -6.26 13.14
N LYS A 194 -0.11 -7.21 14.08
CA LYS A 194 0.03 -6.95 15.52
C LYS A 194 1.45 -6.53 15.89
N ILE A 195 2.44 -7.28 15.41
CA ILE A 195 3.87 -6.97 15.63
C ILE A 195 4.23 -5.57 15.11
N PHE A 196 3.74 -5.19 13.92
CA PHE A 196 3.97 -3.83 13.42
C PHE A 196 3.35 -2.77 14.34
N CYS A 197 2.12 -2.98 14.81
CA CYS A 197 1.47 -2.05 15.73
C CYS A 197 2.25 -1.92 17.05
N GLU A 198 2.82 -3.01 17.57
CA GLU A 198 3.69 -2.98 18.75
C GLU A 198 4.95 -2.14 18.50
N PHE A 199 5.63 -2.31 17.35
CA PHE A 199 6.82 -1.53 17.01
C PHE A 199 6.55 -0.04 16.92
N GLU A 200 5.39 0.34 16.38
CA GLU A 200 4.96 1.73 16.21
C GLU A 200 4.21 2.32 17.42
N SER A 201 3.93 1.50 18.45
CA SER A 201 3.06 1.87 19.58
C SER A 201 1.68 2.39 19.11
N LEU A 202 1.07 1.63 18.21
CA LEU A 202 -0.26 1.89 17.65
C LEU A 202 -1.34 1.13 18.42
N ASN A 203 -2.57 1.62 18.32
CA ASN A 203 -3.73 1.04 18.99
C ASN A 203 -4.46 0.02 18.08
N ASP A 204 -5.56 -0.53 18.60
CA ASP A 204 -6.40 -1.50 17.89
C ASP A 204 -7.06 -0.93 16.63
N GLU A 205 -7.32 0.39 16.57
CA GLU A 205 -7.86 1.05 15.36
C GLU A 205 -6.87 0.91 14.19
N SER A 206 -5.56 1.10 14.43
CA SER A 206 -4.52 0.91 13.41
C SER A 206 -4.43 -0.56 12.96
N TYR A 207 -4.51 -1.51 13.89
CA TYR A 207 -4.49 -2.94 13.57
C TYR A 207 -5.66 -3.31 12.64
N LYS A 208 -6.88 -2.92 13.01
CA LYS A 208 -8.09 -3.12 12.19
C LYS A 208 -7.96 -2.45 10.83
N PHE A 209 -7.49 -1.20 10.79
CA PHE A 209 -7.29 -0.47 9.54
C PHE A 209 -6.34 -1.20 8.59
N ILE A 210 -5.20 -1.71 9.07
CA ILE A 210 -4.26 -2.48 8.25
C ILE A 210 -4.93 -3.74 7.70
N LEU A 211 -5.64 -4.52 8.53
CA LEU A 211 -6.34 -5.73 8.09
C LEU A 211 -7.42 -5.45 7.05
N TYR A 212 -8.22 -4.41 7.24
CA TYR A 212 -9.25 -4.02 6.28
C TYR A 212 -8.63 -3.59 4.95
N MET A 213 -7.55 -2.80 4.98
CA MET A 213 -6.82 -2.41 3.78
C MET A 213 -6.20 -3.60 3.04
N LEU A 214 -5.67 -4.59 3.76
CA LEU A 214 -5.17 -5.85 3.17
C LEU A 214 -6.31 -6.75 2.64
N SER A 215 -7.51 -6.60 3.19
CA SER A 215 -8.74 -7.26 2.71
C SER A 215 -9.35 -6.56 1.50
N TYR A 216 -8.88 -5.39 1.09
CA TYR A 216 -9.40 -4.76 -0.11
C TYR A 216 -8.93 -5.51 -1.37
N PRO A 217 -9.81 -5.87 -2.33
CA PRO A 217 -9.43 -6.62 -3.54
C PRO A 217 -8.70 -5.74 -4.57
N TYR A 218 -7.51 -5.24 -4.20
CA TYR A 218 -6.77 -4.23 -4.95
C TYR A 218 -6.29 -4.74 -6.30
N SER A 219 -5.82 -5.99 -6.41
CA SER A 219 -5.32 -6.54 -7.69
C SER A 219 -6.42 -6.57 -8.72
N LEU A 220 -7.60 -7.03 -8.31
CA LEU A 220 -8.74 -7.28 -9.17
C LEU A 220 -9.39 -5.96 -9.60
N ILE A 221 -9.61 -5.04 -8.65
CA ILE A 221 -10.11 -3.68 -8.94
C ILE A 221 -9.15 -2.95 -9.90
N LYS A 222 -7.84 -3.05 -9.67
CA LYS A 222 -6.83 -2.47 -10.57
C LYS A 222 -6.84 -3.11 -11.96
N CYS A 223 -7.02 -4.42 -12.04
CA CYS A 223 -7.12 -5.13 -13.31
C CYS A 223 -8.34 -4.65 -14.11
N CYS A 224 -9.50 -4.57 -13.46
CA CYS A 224 -10.75 -4.11 -14.08
C CYS A 224 -10.66 -2.67 -14.56
N THR A 225 -10.23 -1.75 -13.68
CA THR A 225 -10.09 -0.33 -14.03
C THR A 225 -9.10 -0.10 -15.18
N LYS A 226 -8.04 -0.90 -15.28
CA LYS A 226 -7.11 -0.86 -16.41
C LYS A 226 -7.78 -1.32 -17.71
N TYR A 227 -8.44 -2.47 -17.69
CA TYR A 227 -9.16 -2.98 -18.87
C TYR A 227 -10.22 -1.99 -19.35
N MET A 228 -11.01 -1.42 -18.43
CA MET A 228 -12.03 -0.40 -18.75
C MET A 228 -11.46 0.84 -19.45
N LYS A 229 -10.21 1.22 -19.15
CA LYS A 229 -9.55 2.39 -19.73
C LYS A 229 -8.95 2.09 -21.11
N GLU A 230 -8.35 0.92 -21.27
CA GLU A 230 -7.55 0.58 -22.45
C GLU A 230 -8.33 -0.18 -23.51
N LYS A 231 -9.41 -0.90 -23.13
CA LYS A 231 -10.28 -1.75 -23.98
C LYS A 231 -9.65 -2.13 -25.32
N ASP A 232 -8.84 -3.18 -25.28
CA ASP A 232 -8.11 -3.69 -26.44
C ASP A 232 -8.51 -5.15 -26.67
N SER A 233 -9.30 -5.40 -27.72
CA SER A 233 -9.80 -6.72 -28.09
C SER A 233 -8.67 -7.69 -28.44
N ASP A 234 -7.58 -7.20 -29.04
CA ASP A 234 -6.46 -8.03 -29.46
C ASP A 234 -5.66 -8.55 -28.25
N LYS A 235 -5.86 -7.94 -27.09
CA LYS A 235 -5.25 -8.33 -25.81
C LYS A 235 -6.22 -9.00 -24.84
N GLU A 236 -7.41 -9.40 -25.29
CA GLU A 236 -8.43 -9.97 -24.39
C GLU A 236 -7.90 -11.16 -23.58
N LYS A 237 -7.24 -12.14 -24.23
CA LYS A 237 -6.65 -13.29 -23.55
C LYS A 237 -5.61 -12.89 -22.48
N HIS A 238 -4.82 -11.85 -22.75
CA HIS A 238 -3.87 -11.31 -21.78
C HIS A 238 -4.58 -10.72 -20.56
N TYR A 239 -5.69 -10.01 -20.77
CA TYR A 239 -6.49 -9.47 -19.66
C TYR A 239 -7.21 -10.55 -18.86
N ILE A 240 -7.70 -11.61 -19.50
CA ILE A 240 -8.29 -12.77 -18.81
C ILE A 240 -7.26 -13.44 -17.90
N ASP A 241 -6.04 -13.71 -18.38
CA ASP A 241 -4.96 -14.27 -17.54
C ASP A 241 -4.65 -13.37 -16.33
N ARG A 242 -4.58 -12.06 -16.55
CA ARG A 242 -4.37 -11.09 -15.46
C ARG A 242 -5.52 -11.04 -14.47
N PHE A 243 -6.76 -11.15 -14.95
CA PHE A 243 -7.96 -11.17 -14.11
C PHE A 243 -7.96 -12.41 -13.22
N ASN A 244 -7.72 -13.59 -13.80
CA ASN A 244 -7.62 -14.85 -13.07
C ASN A 244 -6.48 -14.84 -12.04
N LYS A 245 -5.31 -14.30 -12.40
CA LYS A 245 -4.21 -14.10 -11.45
C LYS A 245 -4.62 -13.17 -10.32
N ALA A 246 -5.27 -12.05 -10.63
CA ALA A 246 -5.72 -11.10 -9.62
C ALA A 246 -6.75 -11.70 -8.65
N MET A 247 -7.68 -12.53 -9.13
CA MET A 247 -8.63 -13.25 -8.26
C MET A 247 -7.91 -14.17 -7.28
N LYS A 248 -6.88 -14.90 -7.73
CA LYS A 248 -6.10 -15.77 -6.84
C LYS A 248 -5.38 -14.96 -5.75
N LEU A 249 -4.78 -13.84 -6.12
CA LEU A 249 -4.05 -12.98 -5.18
C LEU A 249 -4.96 -12.30 -4.14
N ASP A 250 -6.18 -11.94 -4.53
CA ASP A 250 -7.13 -11.26 -3.65
C ASP A 250 -8.14 -12.24 -3.00
N SER A 251 -7.85 -13.55 -3.01
CA SER A 251 -8.74 -14.58 -2.46
C SER A 251 -8.90 -14.50 -0.94
N ASN A 252 -7.83 -14.17 -0.21
CA ASN A 252 -7.84 -14.01 1.25
C ASN A 252 -8.53 -12.72 1.67
N SER A 253 -9.48 -12.79 2.61
CA SER A 253 -10.17 -11.65 3.27
C SER A 253 -10.07 -11.79 4.77
N PHE A 254 -9.93 -10.66 5.48
CA PHE A 254 -10.02 -10.55 6.94
C PHE A 254 -11.29 -9.78 7.36
N VAL A 255 -12.22 -9.62 6.41
CA VAL A 255 -13.57 -9.04 6.54
C VAL A 255 -14.60 -10.05 6.08
#